data_AF-A0A3D3BN73-F1
#
_entry.id   AF-A0A3D3BN73-F1
#
_cell.length_a   1.000
_cell.length_b   1.000
_cell.length_c   1.000
_cell.angle_alpha   90.00
_cell.angle_beta   90.00
_cell.angle_gamma   90.00
#
_symmetry.space_group_name_H-M   'P 1'
#
loop_
_entity.id
_entity.type
_entity.pdbx_description
1 polymer ?
#
loop_
_entity_poly.entity_id
_entity_poly.type
_entity_poly.pdbx_seq_one_letter_code
_entity_poly.pdbx_strand_id
1 'polypeptide(L)'
;MTSTFTVLPVPLDHLFSPGDDINSIVIEALSTTRWPDESTGISDGDIIVVTSKVVAKAEGRVVEAASRESVIDQQAERIVAVKHTPRGVTKIVQTSHGLVLAAAGVDASNTEQGTVVLLPVDSDASARQLRDHVIDRTGVAVGVIITDTMGRPWRLGVTDVAIGSSGVHVLDDYTGRHDDFGNTLEMTVVAIADEIASAVDLATGKL
;
A
#
# COMPACT_ATOMS: atom_id res chain seq x y z
N MET A 1 9.17 -2.06 -29.29
CA MET A 1 9.86 -2.28 -28.00
C MET A 1 8.97 -3.20 -27.21
N THR A 2 9.46 -4.37 -26.77
CA THR A 2 8.73 -5.16 -25.79
C THR A 2 8.96 -4.49 -24.44
N SER A 3 8.05 -3.62 -24.03
CA SER A 3 8.05 -3.07 -22.67
C SER A 3 7.69 -4.23 -21.73
N THR A 4 8.69 -4.82 -21.10
CA THR A 4 8.50 -5.85 -20.08
C THR A 4 8.20 -5.18 -18.75
N PHE A 5 7.16 -5.65 -18.06
CA PHE A 5 6.90 -5.32 -16.67
C PHE A 5 7.51 -6.41 -15.79
N THR A 6 8.37 -6.03 -14.84
CA THR A 6 9.05 -6.97 -13.94
C THR A 6 8.80 -6.55 -12.51
N VAL A 7 8.35 -7.50 -11.69
CA VAL A 7 8.19 -7.33 -10.24
C VAL A 7 9.20 -8.22 -9.55
N LEU A 8 9.93 -7.65 -8.60
CA LEU A 8 10.92 -8.36 -7.80
C LEU A 8 10.55 -8.22 -6.32
N PRO A 9 10.20 -9.31 -5.63
CA PRO A 9 9.98 -9.26 -4.20
C PRO A 9 11.32 -9.00 -3.48
N VAL A 10 11.30 -8.06 -2.54
CA VAL A 10 12.47 -7.71 -1.73
C VAL A 10 12.22 -8.25 -0.31
N PRO A 11 12.75 -9.42 0.04
CA PRO A 11 12.57 -9.98 1.37
C PRO A 11 13.32 -9.15 2.40
N LEU A 12 12.66 -8.88 3.54
CA LEU A 12 13.25 -8.18 4.67
C LEU A 12 13.25 -9.12 5.88
N ASP A 13 14.44 -9.50 6.36
CA ASP A 13 14.63 -10.25 7.61
C ASP A 13 14.56 -9.34 8.85
N HIS A 14 13.69 -8.32 8.82
CA HIS A 14 13.54 -7.31 9.88
C HIS A 14 12.13 -7.31 10.45
N LEU A 15 12.02 -7.45 11.77
CA LEU A 15 10.76 -7.32 12.48
C LEU A 15 10.54 -5.86 12.88
N PHE A 16 9.74 -5.15 12.10
CA PHE A 16 9.47 -3.73 12.33
C PHE A 16 8.80 -3.44 13.67
N SER A 17 9.33 -2.42 14.35
CA SER A 17 8.93 -1.94 15.67
C SER A 17 8.79 -0.40 15.67
N PRO A 18 8.04 0.17 16.63
CA PRO A 18 7.92 1.62 16.78
C PRO A 18 9.27 2.33 16.86
N GLY A 19 9.48 3.31 15.99
CA GLY A 19 10.70 4.14 15.93
C GLY A 19 11.79 3.62 15.01
N ASP A 20 11.59 2.48 14.34
CA ASP A 20 12.53 1.98 13.34
C ASP A 20 12.71 2.96 12.17
N ASP A 21 13.95 3.12 11.71
CA ASP A 21 14.26 3.88 10.50
C ASP A 21 13.96 3.03 9.25
N ILE A 22 12.67 2.98 8.90
CA ILE A 22 12.17 2.28 7.71
C ILE A 22 12.91 2.71 6.43
N ASN A 23 13.29 3.98 6.31
CA ASN A 23 13.93 4.49 5.11
C ASN A 23 15.30 3.86 4.92
N SER A 24 16.12 3.86 5.96
CA SER A 24 17.45 3.22 5.92
C SER A 24 17.36 1.72 5.69
N ILE A 25 16.43 1.02 6.37
CA ILE A 25 16.23 -0.43 6.23
C ILE A 25 15.84 -0.80 4.80
N VAL A 26 14.88 -0.07 4.21
CA VAL A 26 14.43 -0.32 2.83
C VAL A 26 15.56 -0.04 1.84
N ILE A 27 16.27 1.07 1.97
CA ILE A 27 17.40 1.42 1.08
C ILE A 27 18.49 0.34 1.12
N GLU A 28 18.85 -0.14 2.31
CA GLU A 28 19.84 -1.21 2.47
C GLU A 28 19.42 -2.48 1.73
N ALA A 29 18.18 -2.92 1.90
CA ALA A 29 17.66 -4.10 1.20
C ALA A 29 17.64 -3.91 -0.32
N LEU A 30 17.20 -2.75 -0.80
CA LEU A 30 17.19 -2.42 -2.22
C LEU A 30 18.59 -2.44 -2.83
N SER A 31 19.61 -1.99 -2.09
CA SER A 31 21.00 -1.94 -2.59
C SER A 31 21.61 -3.30 -2.92
N THR A 32 21.07 -4.38 -2.35
CA THR A 32 21.56 -5.76 -2.55
C THR A 32 20.64 -6.59 -3.46
N THR A 33 19.52 -6.01 -3.89
CA THR A 33 18.51 -6.68 -4.71
C THR A 33 19.06 -6.93 -6.11
N ARG A 34 18.95 -8.17 -6.62
CA ARG A 34 19.46 -8.58 -7.94
C ARG A 34 18.31 -8.92 -8.88
N TRP A 35 18.25 -8.22 -10.01
CA TRP A 35 17.24 -8.40 -11.05
C TRP A 35 17.49 -9.64 -11.91
N PRO A 36 16.46 -10.13 -12.66
CA PRO A 36 16.62 -11.26 -13.58
C PRO A 36 17.66 -11.02 -14.70
N ASP A 37 17.93 -9.76 -15.04
CA ASP A 37 18.95 -9.35 -16.01
C ASP A 37 20.35 -9.19 -15.40
N GLU A 38 20.52 -9.64 -14.14
CA GLU A 38 21.76 -9.59 -13.35
C GLU A 38 22.18 -8.21 -12.84
N SER A 39 21.43 -7.15 -13.16
CA SER A 39 21.64 -5.84 -12.55
C SER A 39 21.35 -5.87 -11.04
N THR A 40 21.96 -4.96 -10.28
CA THR A 40 21.85 -4.90 -8.82
C THR A 40 21.46 -3.50 -8.39
N GLY A 41 20.59 -3.39 -7.39
CA GLY A 41 20.11 -2.12 -6.89
C GLY A 41 18.84 -1.65 -7.59
N ILE A 42 18.62 -0.34 -7.53
CA ILE A 42 17.48 0.36 -8.15
C ILE A 42 17.98 1.28 -9.27
N SER A 43 17.12 1.53 -10.24
CA SER A 43 17.35 2.38 -11.41
C SER A 43 16.30 3.49 -11.53
N ASP A 44 16.61 4.51 -12.32
CA ASP A 44 15.67 5.61 -12.57
C ASP A 44 14.37 5.08 -13.19
N GLY A 45 13.25 5.51 -12.62
CA GLY A 45 11.91 5.08 -13.03
C GLY A 45 11.39 3.81 -12.33
N ASP A 46 12.20 3.14 -11.51
CA ASP A 46 11.71 2.05 -10.67
C ASP A 46 10.66 2.54 -9.66
N ILE A 47 9.74 1.65 -9.29
CA ILE A 47 8.68 1.93 -8.31
C ILE A 47 8.86 1.01 -7.12
N ILE A 48 9.09 1.58 -5.95
CA ILE A 48 9.17 0.89 -4.68
C ILE A 48 7.75 0.77 -4.11
N VAL A 49 7.30 -0.44 -3.82
CA VAL A 49 5.98 -0.69 -3.24
C VAL A 49 6.14 -1.27 -1.84
N VAL A 50 5.55 -0.62 -0.84
CA VAL A 50 5.69 -0.98 0.57
C VAL A 50 4.33 -1.16 1.22
N THR A 51 4.15 -2.23 2.00
CA THR A 51 2.88 -2.44 2.69
C THR A 51 2.68 -1.46 3.85
N SER A 52 1.43 -1.05 4.06
CA SER A 52 0.97 -0.15 5.12
C SER A 52 1.42 -0.61 6.50
N LYS A 53 1.44 -1.93 6.73
CA LYS A 53 1.79 -2.54 8.02
C LYS A 53 3.22 -2.25 8.43
N VAL A 54 4.15 -2.31 7.49
CA VAL A 54 5.57 -2.03 7.75
C VAL A 54 5.75 -0.56 8.11
N VAL A 55 5.14 0.33 7.34
CA VAL A 55 5.12 1.79 7.59
C VAL A 55 4.49 2.10 8.95
N ALA A 56 3.30 1.56 9.20
CA ALA A 56 2.54 1.77 10.42
C ALA A 56 3.31 1.34 11.67
N LYS A 57 3.98 0.18 11.63
CA LYS A 57 4.79 -0.30 12.75
C LYS A 57 5.96 0.65 13.03
N ALA A 58 6.71 1.04 12.00
CA ALA A 58 7.83 1.98 12.14
C ALA A 58 7.36 3.34 12.70
N GLU A 59 6.19 3.82 12.27
CA GLU A 59 5.57 5.06 12.73
C GLU A 59 4.90 4.97 14.12
N GLY A 60 5.00 3.82 14.80
CA GLY A 60 4.43 3.64 16.14
C GLY A 60 2.90 3.57 16.14
N ARG A 61 2.28 3.13 15.05
CA ARG A 61 0.82 2.92 14.92
C ARG A 61 0.36 1.58 15.49
N VAL A 62 1.12 1.01 16.42
CA VAL A 62 0.76 -0.17 17.20
C VAL A 62 0.12 0.30 18.50
N VAL A 63 -1.13 -0.09 18.76
CA VAL A 63 -1.88 0.35 19.94
C VAL A 63 -2.38 -0.85 20.74
N GLU A 64 -2.40 -0.71 22.06
CA GLU A 64 -3.09 -1.66 22.94
C GLU A 64 -4.60 -1.59 22.69
N ALA A 65 -5.24 -2.75 22.57
CA ALA A 65 -6.66 -2.86 22.27
C ALA A 65 -7.31 -3.91 23.17
N ALA A 66 -8.03 -3.45 24.19
CA ALA A 66 -8.90 -4.33 24.99
C ALA A 66 -10.06 -4.91 24.15
N SER A 67 -10.50 -4.17 23.13
CA SER A 67 -11.45 -4.64 22.11
C SER A 67 -11.07 -4.04 20.76
N ARG A 68 -10.89 -4.91 19.76
CA ARG A 68 -10.63 -4.51 18.38
C ARG A 68 -11.80 -3.70 17.83
N GLU A 69 -13.03 -4.06 18.17
CA GLU A 69 -14.24 -3.37 17.73
C GLU A 69 -14.27 -1.91 18.23
N SER A 70 -13.84 -1.66 19.46
CA SER A 70 -13.73 -0.28 19.99
C SER A 70 -12.72 0.55 19.20
N VAL A 71 -11.58 -0.05 18.83
CA VAL A 71 -10.58 0.63 18.01
C VAL A 71 -11.13 0.93 16.61
N ILE A 72 -11.81 -0.04 15.99
CA ILE A 72 -12.48 0.16 14.69
C ILE A 72 -13.47 1.33 14.76
N ASP A 73 -14.25 1.41 15.83
CA ASP A 73 -15.23 2.50 16.01
C ASP A 73 -14.56 3.86 16.22
N GLN A 74 -13.38 3.91 16.84
CA GLN A 74 -12.59 5.13 16.98
C GLN A 74 -11.95 5.59 15.67
N GLN A 75 -11.61 4.65 14.77
CA GLN A 75 -11.05 4.96 13.45
C GLN A 75 -12.11 5.22 12.38
N ALA A 76 -13.39 5.00 12.70
CA ALA A 76 -14.51 5.17 11.77
C ALA A 76 -15.08 6.59 11.84
N GLU A 77 -15.01 7.34 10.74
CA GLU A 77 -15.79 8.57 10.59
C GLU A 77 -17.25 8.25 10.26
N ARG A 78 -17.47 7.19 9.47
CA ARG A 78 -18.80 6.75 9.07
C ARG A 78 -18.86 5.24 8.89
N ILE A 79 -19.87 4.62 9.47
CA ILE A 79 -20.20 3.22 9.16
C ILE A 79 -20.94 3.18 7.82
N VAL A 80 -20.38 2.44 6.85
CA VAL A 80 -20.95 2.26 5.51
C VAL A 80 -21.82 1.01 5.45
N ALA A 81 -21.35 -0.09 6.02
CA ALA A 81 -22.11 -1.32 6.11
C ALA A 81 -21.69 -2.15 7.33
N VAL A 82 -22.63 -2.96 7.84
CA VAL A 82 -22.36 -3.94 8.90
C VAL A 82 -22.78 -5.31 8.39
N LYS A 83 -21.86 -6.28 8.45
CA LYS A 83 -22.09 -7.65 8.03
C LYS A 83 -21.92 -8.59 9.21
N HIS A 84 -22.97 -9.34 9.51
CA HIS A 84 -22.91 -10.43 10.48
C HIS A 84 -22.51 -11.73 9.75
N THR A 85 -21.47 -12.39 10.25
CA THR A 85 -21.01 -13.68 9.74
C THR A 85 -20.92 -14.68 10.88
N PRO A 86 -20.85 -15.99 10.61
CA PRO A 86 -20.53 -16.98 11.64
C PRO A 86 -19.18 -16.75 12.33
N ARG A 87 -18.28 -15.96 11.72
CA ARG A 87 -16.97 -15.58 12.26
C ARG A 87 -17.01 -14.28 13.08
N GLY A 88 -18.17 -13.66 13.24
CA GLY A 88 -18.33 -12.39 13.94
C GLY A 88 -18.88 -11.26 13.06
N VAL A 89 -18.81 -10.04 13.59
CA VAL A 89 -19.30 -8.82 12.94
C VAL A 89 -18.16 -8.13 12.20
N THR A 90 -18.36 -7.83 10.93
CA THR A 90 -17.44 -6.99 10.13
C THR A 90 -18.13 -5.67 9.81
N LYS A 91 -17.47 -4.56 10.14
CA LYS A 91 -17.90 -3.22 9.74
C LYS A 91 -17.09 -2.78 8.52
N ILE A 92 -17.76 -2.29 7.48
CA ILE A 92 -17.14 -1.50 6.42
C ILE A 92 -17.35 -0.04 6.81
N VAL A 93 -16.25 0.72 6.90
CA VAL A 93 -16.29 2.11 7.37
C VAL A 93 -15.51 3.00 6.43
N GLN A 94 -15.87 4.28 6.44
CA GLN A 94 -15.03 5.36 5.93
C GLN A 94 -14.11 5.83 7.07
N THR A 95 -12.81 5.90 6.80
CA THR A 95 -11.79 6.44 7.73
C THR A 95 -11.52 7.92 7.42
N SER A 96 -10.77 8.60 8.29
CA SER A 96 -10.33 10.00 8.07
C SER A 96 -9.42 10.17 6.85
N HIS A 97 -8.80 9.10 6.35
CA HIS A 97 -8.06 9.09 5.10
C HIS A 97 -8.98 9.15 3.86
N GLY A 98 -10.31 8.97 4.04
CA GLY A 98 -11.27 8.82 2.95
C GLY A 98 -11.42 7.38 2.44
N LEU A 99 -10.61 6.43 2.93
CA LEU A 99 -10.68 5.02 2.54
C LEU A 99 -11.97 4.37 3.05
N VAL A 100 -12.64 3.58 2.20
CA VAL A 100 -13.82 2.77 2.55
C VAL A 100 -13.44 1.29 2.56
N LEU A 101 -13.25 0.74 3.75
CA LEU A 101 -12.66 -0.60 3.92
C LEU A 101 -13.20 -1.33 5.15
N ALA A 102 -12.98 -2.65 5.16
CA ALA A 102 -13.34 -3.50 6.28
C ALA A 102 -12.47 -3.18 7.50
N ALA A 103 -13.08 -3.15 8.68
CA ALA A 103 -12.42 -2.96 9.96
C ALA A 103 -11.52 -1.70 10.04
N ALA A 104 -11.80 -0.66 9.26
CA ALA A 104 -11.01 0.58 9.24
C ALA A 104 -9.51 0.38 8.90
N GLY A 105 -9.12 -0.74 8.29
CA GLY A 105 -7.70 -1.10 8.10
C GLY A 105 -7.01 -1.55 9.39
N VAL A 106 -7.74 -1.72 10.49
CA VAL A 106 -7.19 -2.20 11.77
C VAL A 106 -6.83 -3.68 11.63
N ASP A 107 -5.54 -3.96 11.70
CA ASP A 107 -4.98 -5.29 11.58
C ASP A 107 -4.54 -5.84 12.94
N ALA A 108 -4.94 -7.07 13.24
CA ALA A 108 -4.55 -7.80 14.46
C ALA A 108 -3.59 -8.97 14.14
N SER A 109 -3.19 -9.13 12.89
CA SER A 109 -2.25 -10.16 12.44
C SER A 109 -0.81 -9.69 12.57
N ASN A 110 0.09 -10.65 12.84
CA ASN A 110 1.54 -10.41 12.97
C ASN A 110 1.90 -9.30 13.96
N THR A 111 1.15 -9.19 15.06
CA THR A 111 1.40 -8.27 16.16
C THR A 111 1.29 -9.00 17.50
N GLU A 112 1.84 -8.43 18.56
CA GLU A 112 1.77 -9.01 19.90
C GLU A 112 0.32 -9.15 20.39
N GLN A 113 0.06 -10.17 21.20
CA GLN A 113 -1.28 -10.40 21.72
C GLN A 113 -1.77 -9.20 22.53
N GLY A 114 -2.99 -8.73 22.24
CA GLY A 114 -3.58 -7.56 22.90
C GLY A 114 -3.27 -6.23 22.21
N THR A 115 -2.53 -6.25 21.09
CA THR A 115 -2.27 -5.08 20.27
C THR A 115 -2.94 -5.18 18.90
N VAL A 116 -3.12 -4.03 18.25
CA VAL A 116 -3.53 -3.92 16.85
C VAL A 116 -2.70 -2.85 16.16
N VAL A 117 -2.55 -2.99 14.84
CA VAL A 117 -1.88 -2.03 13.98
C VAL A 117 -2.94 -1.18 13.28
N LEU A 118 -2.82 0.14 13.40
CA LEU A 118 -3.63 1.11 12.68
C LEU A 118 -2.95 1.46 11.36
N LEU A 119 -3.68 2.04 10.41
CA LEU A 119 -3.06 2.62 9.21
C LEU A 119 -2.09 3.76 9.58
N PRO A 120 -1.06 4.00 8.75
CA PRO A 120 -0.27 5.24 8.80
C PRO A 120 -1.18 6.45 8.81
N VAL A 121 -0.80 7.52 9.52
CA VAL A 121 -1.64 8.73 9.62
C VAL A 121 -1.69 9.46 8.27
N ASP A 122 -0.59 9.47 7.54
CA ASP A 122 -0.46 10.08 6.22
C ASP A 122 0.49 9.24 5.36
N SER A 123 -0.04 8.22 4.69
CA SER A 123 0.73 7.32 3.82
C SER A 123 1.39 8.02 2.64
N ASP A 124 0.83 9.14 2.16
CA ASP A 124 1.47 9.96 1.12
C ASP A 124 2.72 10.66 1.68
N ALA A 125 2.68 11.12 2.93
CA ALA A 125 3.86 11.68 3.59
C ALA A 125 4.95 10.62 3.80
N SER A 126 4.58 9.41 4.22
CA SER A 126 5.52 8.30 4.35
C SER A 126 6.14 7.93 2.99
N ALA A 127 5.34 7.88 1.93
CA ALA A 127 5.82 7.65 0.56
C ALA A 127 6.80 8.74 0.10
N ARG A 128 6.49 10.02 0.37
CA ARG A 128 7.38 11.15 0.06
C ARG A 128 8.69 11.06 0.82
N GLN A 129 8.65 10.80 2.13
CA GLN A 129 9.84 10.68 2.95
C GLN A 129 10.76 9.57 2.46
N LEU A 130 10.22 8.38 2.18
CA LEU A 130 11.02 7.26 1.65
C LEU A 130 11.63 7.61 0.29
N ARG A 131 10.83 8.19 -0.62
CA ARG A 131 11.31 8.60 -1.94
C ARG A 131 12.46 9.61 -1.84
N ASP A 132 12.29 10.64 -1.02
CA ASP A 132 13.29 11.70 -0.86
C ASP A 132 14.58 11.13 -0.26
N HIS A 133 14.48 10.23 0.74
CA HIS A 133 15.64 9.54 1.30
C HIS A 133 16.37 8.67 0.26
N VAL A 134 15.63 7.95 -0.60
CA VAL A 134 16.22 7.15 -1.68
C VAL A 134 16.99 8.04 -2.65
N ILE A 135 16.37 9.14 -3.10
CA ILE A 135 17.00 10.11 -4.02
C ILE A 135 18.26 10.71 -3.37
N ASP A 136 18.17 11.16 -2.12
CA ASP A 136 19.28 11.80 -1.43
C ASP A 136 20.46 10.84 -1.21
N ARG A 137 20.18 9.54 -0.98
CA ARG A 137 21.22 8.54 -0.67
C ARG A 137 21.81 7.87 -1.90
N THR A 138 21.06 7.75 -2.98
CA THR A 138 21.47 6.98 -4.16
C THR A 138 21.60 7.83 -5.43
N GLY A 139 20.97 9.00 -5.47
CA GLY A 139 20.83 9.83 -6.67
C GLY A 139 19.80 9.32 -7.68
N VAL A 140 19.13 8.20 -7.39
CA VAL A 140 18.20 7.52 -8.30
C VAL A 140 16.78 8.04 -8.11
N ALA A 141 16.15 8.46 -9.21
CA ALA A 141 14.79 8.97 -9.23
C ALA A 141 13.77 7.82 -9.32
N VAL A 142 13.15 7.49 -8.19
CA VAL A 142 12.13 6.44 -8.08
C VAL A 142 10.73 7.00 -7.79
N GLY A 143 9.73 6.14 -8.01
CA GLY A 143 8.39 6.28 -7.44
C GLY A 143 8.22 5.43 -6.18
N VAL A 144 7.29 5.80 -5.30
CA VAL A 144 6.92 5.02 -4.10
C VAL A 144 5.41 4.89 -4.01
N ILE A 145 4.92 3.69 -3.69
CA ILE A 145 3.50 3.41 -3.38
C ILE A 145 3.42 2.70 -2.04
N ILE A 146 2.55 3.17 -1.15
CA ILE A 146 2.15 2.47 0.07
C ILE A 146 0.84 1.73 -0.19
N THR A 147 0.78 0.44 0.10
CA THR A 147 -0.38 -0.40 -0.20
C THR A 147 -1.06 -0.93 1.05
N ASP A 148 -2.36 -1.21 0.98
CA ASP A 148 -3.05 -1.99 2.01
C ASP A 148 -3.97 -3.03 1.38
N THR A 149 -4.19 -4.13 2.09
CA THR A 149 -5.01 -5.24 1.61
C THR A 149 -6.49 -4.95 1.82
N MET A 150 -7.25 -4.86 0.73
CA MET A 150 -8.67 -4.51 0.76
C MET A 150 -9.56 -5.51 0.01
N GLY A 151 -10.77 -5.71 0.53
CA GLY A 151 -11.86 -6.38 -0.20
C GLY A 151 -12.49 -5.45 -1.22
N ARG A 152 -13.35 -5.97 -2.11
CA ARG A 152 -14.06 -5.16 -3.11
C ARG A 152 -15.49 -5.64 -3.38
N PRO A 153 -16.44 -4.73 -3.69
CA PRO A 153 -17.83 -5.10 -3.93
C PRO A 153 -18.00 -6.20 -4.98
N TRP A 154 -18.97 -7.08 -4.74
CA TRP A 154 -19.41 -8.14 -5.66
C TRP A 154 -18.36 -9.21 -6.03
N ARG A 155 -17.18 -9.21 -5.40
CA ARG A 155 -16.14 -10.23 -5.60
C ARG A 155 -15.73 -10.86 -4.27
N LEU A 156 -15.31 -12.13 -4.34
CA LEU A 156 -14.67 -12.82 -3.23
C LEU A 156 -13.16 -12.60 -3.29
N GLY A 157 -12.51 -12.62 -2.12
CA GLY A 157 -11.07 -12.40 -1.98
C GLY A 157 -10.70 -10.94 -1.69
N VAL A 158 -9.41 -10.72 -1.49
CA VAL A 158 -8.78 -9.42 -1.24
C VAL A 158 -7.72 -9.15 -2.32
N THR A 159 -7.30 -7.90 -2.46
CA THR A 159 -6.14 -7.47 -3.26
C THR A 159 -5.53 -6.26 -2.59
N ASP A 160 -4.26 -5.99 -2.85
CA ASP A 160 -3.68 -4.73 -2.42
C ASP A 160 -4.13 -3.57 -3.32
N VAL A 161 -4.35 -2.43 -2.69
CA VAL A 161 -4.67 -1.15 -3.32
C VAL A 161 -3.73 -0.08 -2.78
N ALA A 162 -3.51 0.99 -3.54
CA ALA A 162 -2.69 2.10 -3.09
C ALA A 162 -3.44 2.93 -2.04
N ILE A 163 -2.78 3.20 -0.92
CA ILE A 163 -3.27 4.10 0.14
C ILE A 163 -2.38 5.32 0.34
N GLY A 164 -1.22 5.36 -0.33
CA GLY A 164 -0.34 6.52 -0.40
C GLY A 164 0.66 6.40 -1.55
N SER A 165 1.18 7.51 -2.05
CA SER A 165 2.08 7.54 -3.20
C SER A 165 2.98 8.78 -3.25
N SER A 166 4.11 8.66 -3.94
CA SER A 166 5.00 9.79 -4.25
C SER A 166 5.80 9.51 -5.52
N GLY A 167 5.91 10.50 -6.41
CA GLY A 167 6.70 10.37 -7.65
C GLY A 167 6.13 9.38 -8.67
N VAL A 168 4.87 8.98 -8.55
CA VAL A 168 4.18 8.04 -9.45
C VAL A 168 3.01 8.73 -10.11
N HIS A 169 2.78 8.45 -11.39
CA HIS A 169 1.54 8.81 -12.07
C HIS A 169 0.42 7.88 -11.61
N VAL A 170 -0.46 8.37 -10.73
CA VAL A 170 -1.44 7.52 -10.03
C VAL A 170 -2.74 7.28 -10.82
N LEU A 171 -3.09 8.19 -11.72
CA LEU A 171 -4.30 8.14 -12.56
C LEU A 171 -3.94 8.48 -14.00
N ASP A 172 -4.27 7.61 -14.96
CA ASP A 172 -4.21 7.94 -16.38
C ASP A 172 -5.62 8.30 -16.87
N ASP A 173 -5.84 9.61 -17.05
CA ASP A 173 -7.13 10.17 -17.45
C ASP A 173 -7.24 10.22 -18.99
N TYR A 174 -8.11 9.38 -19.53
CA TYR A 174 -8.44 9.32 -20.95
C TYR A 174 -9.68 10.15 -21.30
N THR A 175 -10.33 10.83 -20.35
CA THR A 175 -11.50 11.66 -20.63
C THR A 175 -11.17 12.72 -21.68
N GLY A 176 -12.01 12.79 -22.72
CA GLY A 176 -11.82 13.68 -23.87
C GLY A 176 -10.86 13.15 -24.95
N ARG A 177 -10.13 12.05 -24.71
CA ARG A 177 -9.36 11.36 -25.76
C ARG A 177 -10.29 10.61 -26.71
N HIS A 178 -9.79 10.29 -27.90
CA HIS A 178 -10.55 9.58 -28.93
C HIS A 178 -10.07 8.14 -29.06
N ASP A 179 -10.98 7.19 -29.23
CA ASP A 179 -10.65 5.81 -29.58
C ASP A 179 -10.28 5.67 -31.07
N ASP A 180 -9.91 4.45 -31.49
CA ASP A 180 -9.53 4.15 -32.89
C ASP A 180 -10.67 4.36 -33.90
N PHE A 181 -11.91 4.50 -33.43
CA PHE A 181 -13.10 4.79 -34.24
C PHE A 181 -13.50 6.28 -34.18
N GLY A 182 -12.75 7.11 -33.46
CA GLY A 182 -13.02 8.53 -33.31
C GLY A 182 -14.11 8.88 -32.28
N ASN A 183 -14.53 7.94 -31.43
CA ASN A 183 -15.46 8.25 -30.33
C ASN A 183 -14.71 8.89 -29.17
N THR A 184 -15.32 9.90 -28.54
CA THR A 184 -14.76 10.53 -27.33
C THR A 184 -14.99 9.65 -26.11
N LEU A 185 -13.94 9.41 -25.33
CA LEU A 185 -14.01 8.71 -24.05
C LEU A 185 -14.55 9.68 -22.98
N GLU A 186 -15.67 9.33 -22.35
CA GLU A 186 -16.37 10.25 -21.43
C GLU A 186 -15.84 10.20 -19.99
N MET A 187 -15.60 9.01 -19.43
CA MET A 187 -15.19 8.83 -18.02
C MET A 187 -14.22 7.65 -17.84
N THR A 188 -13.15 7.63 -18.63
CA THR A 188 -12.15 6.56 -18.54
C THR A 188 -10.92 7.09 -17.80
N VAL A 189 -10.88 6.89 -16.49
CA VAL A 189 -9.71 7.19 -15.65
C VAL A 189 -9.18 5.88 -15.09
N VAL A 190 -7.96 5.50 -15.48
CA VAL A 190 -7.33 4.25 -15.02
C VAL A 190 -6.58 4.52 -13.73
N ALA A 191 -6.85 3.73 -12.70
CA ALA A 191 -6.16 3.81 -11.40
C ALA A 191 -4.83 3.04 -11.46
N ILE A 192 -3.83 3.63 -12.11
CA ILE A 192 -2.50 3.02 -12.34
C ILE A 192 -1.86 2.57 -11.03
N ALA A 193 -1.96 3.36 -9.97
CA ALA A 193 -1.39 3.01 -8.66
C ALA A 193 -2.02 1.73 -8.08
N ASP A 194 -3.33 1.53 -8.25
CA ASP A 194 -4.03 0.33 -7.78
C ASP A 194 -3.71 -0.90 -8.63
N GLU A 195 -3.54 -0.72 -9.95
CA GLU A 195 -3.10 -1.80 -10.85
C GLU A 195 -1.69 -2.28 -10.48
N ILE A 196 -0.76 -1.35 -10.20
CA ILE A 196 0.59 -1.66 -9.72
C ILE A 196 0.53 -2.37 -8.37
N ALA A 197 -0.21 -1.82 -7.40
CA ALA A 197 -0.37 -2.40 -6.07
C ALA A 197 -0.88 -3.85 -6.14
N SER A 198 -1.93 -4.08 -6.93
CA SER A 198 -2.50 -5.41 -7.13
C SER A 198 -1.55 -6.38 -7.85
N ALA A 199 -0.75 -5.90 -8.80
CA ALA A 199 0.22 -6.73 -9.52
C ALA A 199 1.39 -7.13 -8.61
N VAL A 200 1.88 -6.22 -7.76
CA VAL A 200 2.97 -6.49 -6.83
C VAL A 200 2.56 -7.48 -5.74
N ASP A 201 1.30 -7.44 -5.30
CA ASP A 201 0.76 -8.39 -4.30
C ASP A 201 0.94 -9.86 -4.70
N LEU A 202 0.95 -10.15 -6.00
CA LEU A 202 1.17 -11.50 -6.53
C LEU A 202 2.57 -12.05 -6.20
N ALA A 203 3.55 -11.16 -6.02
CA ALA A 203 4.95 -11.51 -5.80
C ALA A 203 5.34 -11.55 -4.31
N THR A 204 4.72 -10.73 -3.46
CA THR A 204 5.10 -10.57 -2.06
C THR A 204 4.52 -11.62 -1.12
N GLY A 205 3.42 -12.28 -1.51
CA GLY A 205 2.73 -13.23 -0.62
C GLY A 205 2.13 -12.56 0.62
N LYS A 206 1.56 -13.36 1.53
CA LYS A 206 0.85 -12.86 2.75
C LYS A 206 1.43 -13.40 4.07
N LEU A 207 2.53 -14.15 4.02
CA LEU A 207 3.17 -14.81 5.17
C LEU A 207 4.64 -14.42 5.27
#